data_AF-A0A2G9SI34-F1
#
_entry.id   AF-A0A2G9SI34-F1
#
_cell.length_a   1.000
_cell.length_b   1.000
_cell.length_c   1.000
_cell.angle_alpha   90.00
_cell.angle_beta   90.00
_cell.angle_gamma   90.00
#
_symmetry.space_group_name_H-M   'P 1'
#
loop_
_entity.id
_entity.type
_entity.pdbx_description
1 polymer ?
#
loop_
_entity_poly.entity_id
_entity_poly.type
_entity_poly.pdbx_seq_one_letter_code
_entity_poly.pdbx_strand_id
1 'polypeptide(L)' 'MLVVYQILQIPAGVRNKTLSVVAGTSYVLQLRAALRPYKVQGFWGDWSARVTIKIPSSTAGIPADSC' A
#
# COMPACT_ATOMS: atom_id res chain seq x y z
N MET A 1 -5.50 7.81 -20.54
CA MET A 1 -4.94 6.77 -19.64
C MET A 1 -5.24 7.20 -18.21
N LEU A 2 -6.25 6.62 -17.56
CA LEU A 2 -6.62 6.96 -16.19
C LEU A 2 -5.59 6.34 -15.23
N VAL A 3 -4.85 7.17 -14.50
CA VAL A 3 -3.99 6.70 -13.40
C VAL A 3 -4.90 6.43 -12.21
N VAL A 4 -5.25 5.16 -11.98
CA VAL A 4 -6.05 4.74 -10.83
C VAL A 4 -5.13 4.68 -9.61
N TYR A 5 -5.37 5.53 -8.61
CA TYR A 5 -4.68 5.49 -7.33
C TYR A 5 -5.60 4.96 -6.24
N GLN A 6 -5.06 4.10 -5.38
CA GLN A 6 -5.75 3.59 -4.19
C GLN A 6 -5.15 4.25 -2.95
N ILE A 7 -5.99 4.84 -2.10
CA ILE A 7 -5.54 5.53 -0.89
C ILE A 7 -5.81 4.66 0.34
N LEU A 8 -4.75 4.31 1.06
CA LEU A 8 -4.84 3.63 2.34
C LEU A 8 -4.70 4.65 3.48
N GLN A 9 -5.84 5.07 4.05
CA GLN A 9 -5.86 5.81 5.32
C GLN A 9 -6.02 4.83 6.47
N ILE A 10 -5.09 4.88 7.44
CA ILE A 10 -5.13 4.10 8.68
C ILE A 10 -5.79 4.99 9.76
N PRO A 11 -7.03 4.70 10.19
CA PRO A 11 -7.71 5.48 11.23
C PRO A 11 -7.02 5.33 12.59
N ALA A 12 -7.28 6.27 13.50
CA ALA A 12 -6.81 6.17 14.87
C ALA A 12 -7.32 4.88 15.54
N GLY A 13 -6.42 4.16 16.22
CA GLY A 13 -6.75 2.88 16.88
C GLY A 13 -6.59 1.64 16.00
N VAL A 14 -6.42 1.81 14.68
CA VAL A 14 -6.13 0.72 13.76
C VAL A 14 -4.61 0.56 13.65
N ARG A 15 -4.09 -0.63 14.00
CA ARG A 15 -2.64 -0.92 13.94
C ARG A 15 -2.15 -1.21 12.52
N ASN A 16 -3.01 -1.78 11.69
CA ASN A 16 -2.69 -2.18 10.32
C ASN A 16 -3.93 -2.08 9.43
N LYS A 17 -3.72 -1.73 8.16
CA LYS A 17 -4.76 -1.81 7.13
C LYS A 17 -4.09 -2.38 5.88
N THR A 18 -4.77 -3.28 5.19
CA THR A 18 -4.22 -3.98 4.03
C THR A 18 -4.93 -3.50 2.77
N LEU A 19 -4.17 -3.23 1.71
CA LEU A 19 -4.72 -3.01 0.38
C LEU A 19 -4.78 -4.34 -0.38
N SER A 20 -5.92 -4.61 -1.01
CA SER A 20 -5.99 -5.68 -2.01
C SER A 20 -5.21 -5.25 -3.25
N VAL A 21 -4.21 -6.04 -3.62
CA VAL A 21 -3.36 -5.84 -4.80
C VAL A 21 -3.52 -7.00 -5.76
N VAL A 22 -3.31 -6.74 -7.05
CA VAL A 22 -3.38 -7.75 -8.10
C VAL A 22 -2.00 -8.35 -8.31
N ALA A 23 -1.92 -9.68 -8.28
CA ALA A 23 -0.69 -10.42 -8.55
C ALA A 23 -0.15 -10.11 -9.96
N GLY A 24 1.17 -10.08 -10.13
CA GLY A 24 1.80 -9.74 -11.41
C GLY A 24 1.74 -8.25 -11.81
N THR A 25 1.16 -7.39 -10.97
CA THR A 25 1.02 -5.96 -11.24
C THR A 25 2.10 -5.15 -10.51
N SER A 26 2.54 -4.05 -11.13
CA SER A 26 3.45 -3.07 -10.54
C SER A 26 2.68 -1.89 -9.97
N TYR A 27 3.02 -1.47 -8.76
CA TYR A 27 2.40 -0.36 -8.06
C TYR A 27 3.44 0.67 -7.62
N VAL A 28 3.04 1.95 -7.58
CA VAL A 28 3.83 3.01 -6.94
C VAL A 28 3.23 3.28 -5.57
N LEU A 29 4.02 3.06 -4.53
CA LEU A 29 3.68 3.34 -3.14
C LEU A 29 4.26 4.69 -2.72
N GLN A 30 3.44 5.49 -2.04
CA GLN A 30 3.86 6.70 -1.33
C GLN A 30 3.17 6.75 0.03
N LEU A 31 3.91 7.17 1.05
CA LEU A 31 3.42 7.34 2.41
C LEU A 31 3.38 8.83 2.77
N ARG A 32 2.39 9.25 3.54
CA ARG A 32 2.40 10.55 4.20
C ARG A 32 1.71 10.44 5.55
N ALA A 33 2.08 11.32 6.48
CA ALA A 33 1.47 11.40 7.80
C ALA A 33 0.86 12.79 8.00
N ALA A 34 -0.23 12.83 8.75
CA ALA A 34 -0.78 14.07 9.29
C ALA A 34 -0.85 13.92 10.81
N LEU A 35 -0.62 15.02 11.53
CA LEU A 35 -0.85 15.05 12.96
C LEU A 35 -2.35 14.81 13.23
N ARG A 36 -2.65 14.01 14.26
CA ARG A 36 -4.04 13.78 14.65
C ARG A 36 -4.67 15.12 15.07
N PRO A 37 -5.85 15.48 14.53
CA PRO A 37 -6.53 16.68 14.98
C PRO A 37 -7.01 16.48 16.42
N TYR A 38 -6.34 17.12 17.38
CA TYR A 38 -6.90 17.22 18.73
C TYR A 38 -7.89 18.39 18.83
N LYS A 39 -7.64 19.50 18.10
CA LYS A 39 -8.59 20.65 17.96
C LYS A 39 -8.55 21.39 16.61
N VAL A 40 -7.54 21.18 15.78
CA VAL A 40 -7.41 21.77 14.43
C VAL A 40 -7.02 20.66 13.47
N GLN A 41 -7.63 20.62 12.28
CA GLN A 41 -7.24 19.69 11.22
C GLN A 41 -5.78 19.97 10.83
N GLY A 42 -4.87 19.07 11.23
CA GLY A 42 -3.46 19.20 10.90
C GLY A 42 -3.25 19.07 9.39
N PHE A 43 -2.26 19.78 8.85
CA PHE A 43 -1.86 19.60 7.46
C PHE A 43 -1.20 18.24 7.27
N TRP A 44 -1.43 17.62 6.12
CA TRP A 44 -0.62 16.48 5.70
C TRP A 44 0.81 16.95 5.48
N GLY A 45 1.78 16.22 6.02
CA GLY A 45 3.16 16.36 5.62
C GLY A 45 3.36 15.94 4.17
N ASP A 46 4.54 16.23 3.64
CA ASP A 46 4.92 15.84 2.29
C ASP A 46 4.83 14.33 2.08
N TRP A 47 4.60 13.96 0.83
CA TRP A 47 4.67 12.57 0.41
C TRP A 47 6.11 12.07 0.52
N SER A 48 6.27 10.82 0.94
CA SER A 48 7.54 10.10 0.88
C SER A 48 8.00 9.94 -0.58
N ALA A 49 9.26 9.57 -0.73
CA ALA A 49 9.79 9.07 -1.99
C ALA A 49 8.90 7.96 -2.57
N ARG A 50 8.83 7.93 -3.89
CA ARG A 50 8.07 6.92 -4.64
C ARG A 50 8.82 5.59 -4.57
N VAL A 51 8.12 4.55 -4.15
CA VAL A 51 8.65 3.18 -4.16
C VAL A 51 7.84 2.36 -5.16
N THR A 52 8.52 1.72 -6.11
CA THR A 52 7.85 0.81 -7.06
C THR A 52 7.89 -0.60 -6.51
N ILE A 53 6.73 -1.23 -6.37
CA ILE A 53 6.58 -2.57 -5.83
C ILE A 53 6.02 -3.46 -6.95
N LYS A 54 6.69 -4.59 -7.21
CA LYS A 54 6.17 -5.63 -8.10
C LYS A 54 5.53 -6.71 -7.25
N ILE A 55 4.24 -6.95 -7.44
CA ILE A 55 3.57 -8.05 -6.75
C ILE A 55 3.88 -9.33 -7.53
N PRO A 56 4.48 -10.36 -6.90
CA PRO A 56 4.75 -11.61 -7.58
C PRO A 56 3.43 -12.20 -8.11
N SER A 57 3.44 -12.73 -9.33
CA SER A 57 2.38 -13.60 -9.80
C SER A 57 2.38 -14.84 -8.92
N SER A 58 1.23 -15.27 -8.41
CA SER A 58 1.14 -16.53 -7.68
C SER A 58 1.48 -17.66 -8.65
N THR A 59 2.73 -18.09 -8.62
CA THR A 59 3.18 -19.37 -9.18
C THR A 59 3.94 -20.06 -8.06
N ALA A 60 3.22 -20.40 -7.00
CA ALA A 60 3.66 -21.42 -6.05
C ALA A 60 3.32 -22.79 -6.65
N GLY A 61 4.04 -23.17 -7.70
CA GLY A 61 4.16 -24.58 -8.03
C GLY A 61 5.13 -25.18 -7.02
N ILE A 62 4.63 -25.98 -6.08
CA ILE A 62 5.49 -26.95 -5.39
C ILE A 62 5.97 -27.92 -6.49
N PRO A 63 7.28 -28.14 -6.68
CA PRO A 63 7.75 -29.19 -7.60
C PRO A 63 7.10 -30.51 -7.18
N ALA A 64 6.42 -31.17 -8.10
CA ALA A 64 5.69 -32.42 -7.86
C ALA A 64 6.63 -33.64 -7.66
N ASP A 65 7.90 -33.38 -7.36
CA ASP A 65 8.99 -34.34 -7.37
C ASP A 65 9.40 -34.78 -5.95
N SER A 66 8.74 -34.26 -4.92
CA SER A 66 8.85 -34.79 -3.55
C SER A 66 7.75 -35.84 -3.30
N CYS A 67 7.87 -36.99 -3.96
CA CYS A 67 7.17 -38.23 -3.59
C CYS A 67 8.18 -39.36 -3.49
#